data_AF-A0A1M7QUN3-F1
#
_entry.id   AF-A0A1M7QUN3-F1
#
_cell.length_a   1.000
_cell.length_b   1.000
_cell.length_c   1.000
_cell.angle_alpha   90.00
_cell.angle_beta   90.00
_cell.angle_gamma   90.00
#
_symmetry.space_group_name_H-M   'P 1'
#
loop_
_entity.id
_entity.type
_entity.pdbx_description
1 polymer ?
#
loop_
_entity_poly.entity_id
_entity_poly.type
_entity_poly.pdbx_seq_one_letter_code
_entity_poly.pdbx_strand_id
1 'polypeptide(L)'
;MQNVFLVGLMGAGKTTIGRILARKLGLRFIDSDHEIEARTGASIPWIFEIEGEASFRRREADVIRELTGQAGIVLATGGGAILNPDNRAFLKARGTVIYLRASVNSILQRTAHDKNRPLLQTADPRKKLVELMAVREPLYMEIADLVIDTGRPNVQSMVQTILNQMDALACEAAPNCVTHAEPSMNEQSNILLNVDLGERSYPISIGPALLNDSALLARHVNGSKVAIVTNTTVAPLYLERIETGLRDAGKQVTSVVLPDGEEFKNWASLMQIFDKLLETKADRKTTLIALGGGVIGDLTGYAAASYMRGVDFIQVPTTLLSQVDSSVGGKTGINHPLGKNMIGAFYQPRAVIADTSTLETLPDRELSAGLAEVIKHGAIIDAAFFDWIEANIGKLVARDKGALAYAIARSCEIKADVVRQDEREGGLRAILNFGHTFGHAIEAGLGYGVWLHGEAVGCGMVMAADLSHRMGLVDAATVVRLRNLVAAAGLPVKAPDLGTAQWLEAMEVDKKNEGGAIKFILLNPLGAPKITNAPQELLLATLAAHI
;
A
#
# COMPACT_ATOMS: atom_id res chain seq x y z
N MET A 1 -25.24 13.17 23.26
CA MET A 1 -24.41 12.60 22.18
C MET A 1 -25.26 11.62 21.39
N GLN A 2 -25.18 11.67 20.07
CA GLN A 2 -25.94 10.80 19.16
C GLN A 2 -25.46 9.34 19.30
N ASN A 3 -26.35 8.37 19.07
CA ASN A 3 -25.98 6.96 19.07
C ASN A 3 -25.14 6.63 17.84
N VAL A 4 -24.29 5.60 17.96
CA VAL A 4 -23.50 5.06 16.84
C VAL A 4 -23.83 3.59 16.67
N PHE A 5 -24.14 3.17 15.45
CA PHE A 5 -24.53 1.80 15.15
C PHE A 5 -23.56 1.16 14.16
N LEU A 6 -22.92 0.06 14.54
CA LEU A 6 -21.99 -0.68 13.70
C LEU A 6 -22.69 -1.85 13.03
N VAL A 7 -22.75 -1.84 11.70
CA VAL A 7 -23.31 -2.91 10.86
C VAL A 7 -22.23 -3.56 10.01
N GLY A 8 -22.53 -4.74 9.47
CA GLY A 8 -21.63 -5.50 8.59
C GLY A 8 -21.59 -6.98 8.93
N LEU A 9 -20.96 -7.77 8.05
CA LEU A 9 -20.93 -9.22 8.19
C LEU A 9 -20.19 -9.70 9.44
N MET A 10 -20.43 -10.97 9.79
CA MET A 10 -19.66 -11.65 10.83
C MET A 10 -18.16 -11.58 10.51
N GLY A 11 -17.31 -11.36 11.52
CA GLY A 11 -15.86 -11.19 11.31
C GLY A 11 -15.42 -9.82 10.77
N ALA A 12 -16.32 -8.87 10.53
CA ALA A 12 -15.97 -7.50 10.12
C ALA A 12 -15.31 -6.65 11.22
N GLY A 13 -15.24 -7.13 12.48
CA GLY A 13 -14.57 -6.43 13.57
C GLY A 13 -15.46 -5.49 14.42
N LYS A 14 -16.79 -5.52 14.22
CA LYS A 14 -17.78 -4.70 14.95
C LYS A 14 -17.57 -4.65 16.46
N THR A 15 -17.45 -5.80 17.12
CA THR A 15 -17.27 -5.88 18.57
C THR A 15 -15.95 -5.26 19.02
N THR A 16 -14.86 -5.50 18.30
CA THR A 16 -13.53 -4.98 18.64
C THR A 16 -13.45 -3.46 18.45
N ILE A 17 -13.88 -2.98 17.28
CA ILE A 17 -13.90 -1.54 16.94
C ILE A 17 -14.87 -0.80 17.85
N GLY A 18 -16.08 -1.34 18.05
CA GLY A 18 -17.12 -0.72 18.86
C GLY A 18 -16.71 -0.49 20.32
N ARG A 19 -16.00 -1.44 20.95
CA ARG A 19 -15.50 -1.24 22.32
C ARG A 19 -14.52 -0.08 22.43
N ILE A 20 -13.62 0.07 21.47
CA ILE A 20 -12.61 1.13 21.49
C ILE A 20 -13.25 2.47 21.14
N LEU A 21 -14.14 2.48 20.14
CA LEU A 21 -14.90 3.66 19.75
C LEU A 21 -15.76 4.21 20.90
N ALA A 22 -16.48 3.32 21.60
CA ALA A 22 -17.28 3.70 22.77
C ALA A 22 -16.42 4.34 23.87
N ARG A 23 -15.24 3.78 24.16
CA ARG A 23 -14.31 4.37 25.14
C ARG A 23 -13.84 5.76 24.72
N LYS A 24 -13.50 5.96 23.44
CA LYS A 24 -13.06 7.27 22.94
C LYS A 24 -14.17 8.32 22.93
N LEU A 25 -15.41 7.91 22.64
CA LEU A 25 -16.58 8.79 22.65
C LEU A 25 -17.19 8.99 24.04
N GLY A 26 -16.74 8.27 25.07
CA GLY A 26 -17.36 8.27 26.39
C GLY A 26 -18.78 7.67 26.43
N LEU A 27 -19.08 6.77 25.49
CA LEU A 27 -20.39 6.11 25.33
C LEU A 27 -20.38 4.68 25.88
N ARG A 28 -21.58 4.12 26.12
CA ARG A 28 -21.72 2.71 26.51
C ARG A 28 -21.67 1.82 25.28
N PHE A 29 -20.79 0.81 25.28
CA PHE A 29 -20.78 -0.22 24.24
C PHE A 29 -21.81 -1.33 24.54
N ILE A 30 -22.57 -1.73 23.51
CA ILE A 30 -23.53 -2.84 23.56
C ILE A 30 -23.34 -3.71 22.31
N ASP A 31 -23.36 -5.03 22.47
CA ASP A 31 -23.38 -6.00 21.37
C ASP A 31 -24.76 -6.69 21.38
N SER A 32 -25.54 -6.58 20.30
CA SER A 32 -26.92 -7.06 20.27
C SER A 32 -27.00 -8.57 20.42
N ASP A 33 -26.02 -9.30 19.89
CA ASP A 33 -26.02 -10.76 19.96
C ASP A 33 -25.82 -11.20 21.42
N HIS A 34 -24.90 -10.56 22.14
CA HIS A 34 -24.72 -10.81 23.58
C HIS A 34 -25.94 -10.40 24.42
N GLU A 35 -26.62 -9.30 24.07
CA GLU A 35 -27.82 -8.85 24.78
C GLU A 35 -28.97 -9.86 24.61
N ILE A 36 -29.12 -10.45 23.42
CA ILE A 36 -30.10 -11.52 23.17
C ILE A 36 -29.78 -12.74 24.05
N GLU A 37 -28.53 -13.21 24.07
CA GLU A 37 -28.12 -14.36 24.89
C GLU A 37 -28.30 -14.10 26.39
N ALA A 38 -28.01 -12.88 26.85
CA ALA A 38 -28.18 -12.50 28.24
C ALA A 38 -29.66 -12.50 28.67
N ARG A 39 -30.58 -12.07 27.79
CA ARG A 39 -32.03 -12.04 28.07
C ARG A 39 -32.67 -13.42 28.03
N THR A 40 -32.20 -14.31 27.16
CA THR A 40 -32.76 -15.66 27.01
C THR A 40 -32.10 -16.67 27.94
N GLY A 41 -30.89 -16.40 28.42
CA GLY A 41 -30.05 -17.38 29.13
C GLY A 41 -29.55 -18.51 28.22
N ALA A 42 -29.67 -18.37 26.90
CA ALA A 42 -29.33 -19.39 25.92
C ALA A 42 -28.46 -18.80 24.80
N SER A 43 -27.50 -19.59 24.29
CA SER A 43 -26.65 -19.16 23.18
C SER A 43 -27.44 -19.08 21.88
N ILE A 44 -27.02 -18.19 20.96
CA ILE A 44 -27.69 -18.04 19.66
C ILE A 44 -27.76 -19.37 18.88
N PRO A 45 -26.68 -20.18 18.78
CA PRO A 45 -26.77 -21.49 18.14
C PRO A 45 -27.89 -22.38 18.70
N TRP A 46 -28.06 -22.38 20.02
CA TRP A 46 -29.10 -23.16 20.69
C TRP A 46 -30.51 -22.63 20.40
N ILE A 47 -30.69 -21.30 20.36
CA ILE A 47 -31.96 -20.67 19.98
C ILE A 47 -32.33 -21.04 18.54
N PHE A 48 -31.37 -21.03 17.61
CA PHE A 48 -31.59 -21.44 16.23
C PHE A 48 -31.99 -22.91 16.12
N GLU A 49 -31.35 -23.79 16.90
CA GLU A 49 -31.62 -25.24 16.90
C GLU A 49 -33.01 -25.57 17.45
N ILE A 50 -33.40 -24.95 18.57
CA ILE A 50 -34.64 -25.27 19.28
C ILE A 50 -35.85 -24.50 18.74
N GLU A 51 -35.69 -23.19 18.48
CA GLU A 51 -36.82 -22.32 18.12
C GLU A 51 -36.85 -21.93 16.64
N GLY A 52 -35.78 -22.22 15.89
CA GLY A 52 -35.64 -21.86 14.48
C GLY A 52 -35.31 -20.38 14.23
N GLU A 53 -34.83 -20.10 13.02
CA GLU A 53 -34.38 -18.74 12.62
C GLU A 53 -35.50 -17.69 12.73
N ALA A 54 -36.75 -18.04 12.37
CA ALA A 54 -37.86 -17.10 12.42
C ALA A 54 -38.15 -16.61 13.86
N SER A 55 -38.00 -17.47 14.87
CA SER A 55 -38.13 -17.06 16.28
C SER A 55 -36.98 -16.14 16.68
N PHE A 56 -35.74 -16.51 16.34
CA PHE A 56 -34.57 -15.67 16.59
C PHE A 56 -34.72 -14.27 15.97
N ARG A 57 -35.16 -14.17 14.71
CA ARG A 57 -35.32 -12.89 14.01
C ARG A 57 -36.36 -11.97 14.67
N ARG A 58 -37.43 -12.53 15.25
CA ARG A 58 -38.39 -11.75 16.04
C ARG A 58 -37.76 -11.18 17.30
N ARG A 59 -37.01 -12.01 18.04
CA ARG A 59 -36.25 -11.56 19.23
C ARG A 59 -35.20 -10.51 18.88
N GLU A 60 -34.46 -10.71 17.78
CA GLU A 60 -33.47 -9.76 17.26
C GLU A 60 -34.13 -8.41 16.94
N ALA A 61 -35.30 -8.42 16.29
CA ALA A 61 -36.04 -7.20 15.99
C ALA A 61 -36.50 -6.45 17.26
N ASP A 62 -37.01 -7.16 18.26
CA ASP A 62 -37.40 -6.55 19.53
C ASP A 62 -36.22 -5.93 20.28
N VAL A 63 -35.09 -6.64 20.33
CA VAL A 63 -33.87 -6.15 20.98
C VAL A 63 -33.30 -4.94 20.24
N ILE A 64 -33.23 -4.96 18.90
CA ILE A 64 -32.76 -3.81 18.12
C ILE A 64 -33.70 -2.60 18.31
N ARG A 65 -35.02 -2.80 18.30
CA ARG A 65 -36.00 -1.73 18.54
C ARG A 65 -35.82 -1.07 19.90
N GLU A 66 -35.53 -1.85 20.94
CA GLU A 66 -35.31 -1.34 22.30
C GLU A 66 -33.94 -0.66 22.44
N LEU A 67 -32.86 -1.31 22.01
CA LEU A 67 -31.50 -0.79 22.14
C LEU A 67 -31.31 0.51 21.36
N THR A 68 -31.82 0.59 20.12
CA THR A 68 -31.75 1.82 19.32
C THR A 68 -32.55 2.98 19.92
N GLY A 69 -33.51 2.70 20.83
CA GLY A 69 -34.27 3.72 21.56
C GLY A 69 -33.53 4.31 22.77
N GLN A 70 -32.39 3.74 23.17
CA GLN A 70 -31.54 4.30 24.21
C GLN A 70 -30.74 5.50 23.68
N ALA A 71 -30.12 6.27 24.58
CA ALA A 71 -29.26 7.40 24.22
C ALA A 71 -27.83 7.17 24.70
N GLY A 72 -26.85 7.62 23.92
CA GLY A 72 -25.44 7.60 24.28
C GLY A 72 -24.80 6.21 24.21
N ILE A 73 -25.16 5.42 23.19
CA ILE A 73 -24.61 4.07 23.00
C ILE A 73 -23.83 3.91 21.70
N VAL A 74 -22.88 2.98 21.71
CA VAL A 74 -22.31 2.36 20.51
C VAL A 74 -22.84 0.92 20.44
N LEU A 75 -23.69 0.63 19.45
CA LEU A 75 -24.31 -0.68 19.26
C LEU A 75 -23.64 -1.45 18.13
N ALA A 76 -23.07 -2.62 18.41
CA ALA A 76 -22.71 -3.59 17.39
C ALA A 76 -23.90 -4.52 17.12
N THR A 77 -24.36 -4.59 15.86
CA THR A 77 -25.51 -5.43 15.49
C THR A 77 -25.10 -6.83 15.06
N GLY A 78 -25.99 -7.81 15.20
CA GLY A 78 -25.87 -9.11 14.55
C GLY A 78 -25.80 -8.96 13.03
N GLY A 79 -25.03 -9.84 12.36
CA GLY A 79 -24.83 -9.74 10.91
C GLY A 79 -26.10 -9.95 10.08
N GLY A 80 -27.18 -10.49 10.66
CA GLY A 80 -28.47 -10.65 9.97
C GLY A 80 -29.50 -9.59 10.32
N ALA A 81 -29.23 -8.71 11.28
CA ALA A 81 -30.18 -7.70 11.76
C ALA A 81 -30.69 -6.78 10.63
N ILE A 82 -29.86 -6.57 9.61
CA ILE A 82 -30.15 -5.74 8.44
C ILE A 82 -31.25 -6.32 7.54
N LEU A 83 -31.57 -7.62 7.64
CA LEU A 83 -32.57 -8.25 6.79
C LEU A 83 -33.99 -7.76 7.10
N ASN A 84 -34.25 -7.36 8.35
CA ASN A 84 -35.55 -6.81 8.74
C ASN A 84 -35.63 -5.31 8.37
N PRO A 85 -36.62 -4.87 7.57
CA PRO A 85 -36.79 -3.47 7.18
C PRO A 85 -37.05 -2.52 8.36
N ASP A 86 -37.74 -2.98 9.41
CA ASP A 86 -37.99 -2.14 10.59
C ASP A 86 -36.70 -1.85 11.35
N ASN A 87 -35.81 -2.84 11.46
CA ASN A 87 -34.48 -2.65 12.05
C ASN A 87 -33.70 -1.59 11.28
N ARG A 88 -33.72 -1.65 9.94
CA ARG A 88 -33.08 -0.65 9.07
C ARG A 88 -33.63 0.75 9.33
N ALA A 89 -34.95 0.88 9.43
CA ALA A 89 -35.62 2.14 9.73
C ALA A 89 -35.22 2.70 11.11
N PHE A 90 -35.18 1.86 12.15
CA PHE A 90 -34.77 2.28 13.49
C PHE A 90 -33.30 2.70 13.56
N LEU A 91 -32.41 1.95 12.91
CA LEU A 91 -30.98 2.26 12.86
C LEU A 91 -30.75 3.63 12.19
N LYS A 92 -31.36 3.85 11.01
CA LYS A 92 -31.20 5.09 10.25
C LYS A 92 -31.82 6.31 10.95
N ALA A 93 -32.94 6.12 11.65
CA ALA A 93 -33.65 7.24 12.30
C ALA A 93 -33.07 7.66 13.66
N ARG A 94 -32.25 6.82 14.32
CA ARG A 94 -31.90 6.98 15.75
C ARG A 94 -30.42 7.08 16.05
N GLY A 95 -29.56 7.14 15.04
CA GLY A 95 -28.11 7.21 15.23
C GLY A 95 -27.37 7.29 13.91
N THR A 96 -26.05 7.43 13.99
CA THR A 96 -25.14 7.34 12.84
C THR A 96 -24.81 5.87 12.58
N VAL A 97 -25.08 5.38 11.39
CA VAL A 97 -24.85 4.00 10.97
C VAL A 97 -23.51 3.90 10.25
N ILE A 98 -22.61 3.08 10.78
CA ILE A 98 -21.29 2.81 10.21
C ILE A 98 -21.27 1.38 9.71
N TYR A 99 -21.12 1.22 8.40
CA TYR A 99 -20.91 -0.07 7.78
C TYR A 99 -19.42 -0.43 7.76
N LEU A 100 -19.08 -1.48 8.51
CA LEU A 100 -17.77 -2.10 8.50
C LEU A 100 -17.69 -3.14 7.37
N ARG A 101 -17.15 -2.74 6.21
CA ARG A 101 -17.00 -3.57 5.02
C ARG A 101 -15.76 -4.45 5.13
N ALA A 102 -15.87 -5.75 4.86
CA ALA A 102 -14.74 -6.68 4.94
C ALA A 102 -14.73 -7.60 3.72
N SER A 103 -13.55 -7.88 3.18
CA SER A 103 -13.45 -8.87 2.10
C SER A 103 -13.77 -10.29 2.62
N VAL A 104 -14.29 -11.16 1.74
CA VAL A 104 -14.51 -12.59 2.05
C VAL A 104 -13.25 -13.24 2.61
N ASN A 105 -12.09 -12.92 2.04
CA ASN A 105 -10.79 -13.45 2.49
C ASN A 105 -10.48 -13.01 3.93
N SER A 106 -10.71 -11.73 4.24
CA SER A 106 -10.47 -11.18 5.59
C SER A 106 -11.42 -11.80 6.62
N ILE A 107 -12.69 -12.00 6.26
CA ILE A 107 -13.67 -12.66 7.13
C ILE A 107 -13.22 -14.10 7.40
N LEU A 108 -12.93 -14.88 6.35
CA LEU A 108 -12.49 -16.28 6.48
C LEU A 108 -11.29 -16.44 7.40
N GLN A 109 -10.26 -15.60 7.23
CA GLN A 109 -9.07 -15.62 8.08
C GLN A 109 -9.38 -15.32 9.55
N ARG A 110 -10.27 -14.35 9.81
CA ARG A 110 -10.65 -13.97 11.18
C ARG A 110 -11.56 -15.00 11.85
N THR A 111 -12.35 -15.72 11.07
CA THR A 111 -13.30 -16.72 11.57
C THR A 111 -12.75 -18.15 11.58
N ALA A 112 -11.56 -18.39 11.02
CA ALA A 112 -10.97 -19.73 10.84
C ALA A 112 -10.80 -20.54 12.14
N HIS A 113 -10.65 -19.87 13.29
CA HIS A 113 -10.44 -20.50 14.59
C HIS A 113 -11.66 -20.45 15.52
N ASP A 114 -12.78 -19.89 15.07
CA ASP A 114 -13.98 -19.66 15.87
C ASP A 114 -15.01 -20.78 15.64
N LYS A 115 -15.07 -21.74 16.59
CA LYS A 115 -15.96 -22.92 16.50
C LYS A 115 -17.44 -22.59 16.74
N ASN A 116 -17.77 -21.39 17.22
CA ASN A 116 -19.12 -21.01 17.67
C ASN A 116 -19.97 -20.33 16.58
N ARG A 117 -19.68 -20.54 15.29
CA ARG A 117 -20.40 -19.91 14.17
C ARG A 117 -21.13 -20.93 13.29
N PRO A 118 -22.42 -21.24 13.59
CA PRO A 118 -23.19 -22.27 12.87
C PRO A 118 -23.26 -22.04 11.36
N LEU A 119 -23.31 -20.78 10.91
CA LEU A 119 -23.43 -20.39 9.50
C LEU A 119 -22.19 -20.70 8.65
N LEU A 120 -21.04 -21.00 9.28
CA LEU A 120 -19.78 -21.33 8.60
C LEU A 120 -19.40 -22.81 8.75
N GLN A 121 -20.22 -23.62 9.42
CA GLN A 121 -20.04 -25.07 9.54
C GLN A 121 -20.60 -25.80 8.31
N THR A 122 -20.12 -25.41 7.12
CA THR A 122 -20.52 -25.99 5.83
C THR A 122 -19.31 -26.56 5.10
N ALA A 123 -19.52 -27.46 4.13
CA ALA A 123 -18.43 -28.01 3.32
C ALA A 123 -17.64 -26.94 2.54
N ASP A 124 -18.24 -25.79 2.23
CA ASP A 124 -17.58 -24.65 1.59
C ASP A 124 -17.96 -23.30 2.25
N PRO A 125 -17.26 -22.90 3.32
CA PRO A 125 -17.52 -21.64 4.04
C PRO A 125 -17.29 -20.40 3.18
N ARG A 126 -16.42 -20.47 2.17
CA ARG A 126 -16.11 -19.35 1.27
C ARG A 126 -17.32 -19.06 0.39
N LYS A 127 -17.86 -20.07 -0.28
CA LYS A 127 -19.05 -19.92 -1.11
C LYS A 127 -20.23 -19.39 -0.31
N LYS A 128 -20.43 -19.89 0.91
CA LYS A 128 -21.50 -19.42 1.78
C LYS A 128 -21.37 -17.93 2.15
N LEU A 129 -20.14 -17.45 2.41
CA LEU A 129 -19.89 -16.04 2.67
C LEU A 129 -20.15 -15.16 1.45
N VAL A 130 -19.78 -15.62 0.25
CA VAL A 130 -20.07 -14.91 -1.01
C VAL A 130 -21.58 -14.76 -1.20
N GLU A 131 -22.36 -15.83 -0.98
CA GLU A 131 -23.82 -15.80 -1.07
C GLU A 131 -24.44 -14.83 -0.04
N LEU A 132 -23.96 -14.85 1.20
CA LEU A 132 -24.43 -13.94 2.24
C LEU A 132 -24.08 -12.47 1.93
N MET A 133 -22.88 -12.21 1.40
CA MET A 133 -22.47 -10.87 0.94
C MET A 133 -23.39 -10.37 -0.18
N ALA A 134 -23.63 -11.18 -1.21
CA ALA A 134 -24.45 -10.79 -2.35
C ALA A 134 -25.85 -10.32 -1.94
N VAL A 135 -26.43 -10.92 -0.89
CA VAL A 135 -27.75 -10.54 -0.37
C VAL A 135 -27.69 -9.34 0.59
N ARG A 136 -26.68 -9.28 1.46
CA ARG A 136 -26.65 -8.33 2.58
C ARG A 136 -25.90 -7.03 2.29
N GLU A 137 -24.90 -7.05 1.41
CA GLU A 137 -24.12 -5.87 1.02
C GLU A 137 -25.00 -4.69 0.58
N PRO A 138 -25.98 -4.88 -0.32
CA PRO A 138 -26.82 -3.77 -0.77
C PRO A 138 -27.61 -3.14 0.38
N LEU A 139 -28.06 -3.96 1.35
CA LEU A 139 -28.82 -3.50 2.50
C LEU A 139 -27.96 -2.78 3.54
N TYR A 140 -26.69 -3.17 3.70
CA TYR A 140 -25.76 -2.39 4.53
C TYR A 140 -25.47 -1.03 3.89
N MET A 141 -25.20 -1.01 2.59
CA MET A 141 -24.95 0.22 1.84
C MET A 141 -26.16 1.17 1.85
N GLU A 142 -27.39 0.64 1.78
CA GLU A 142 -28.63 1.42 1.81
C GLU A 142 -28.78 2.31 3.06
N ILE A 143 -28.31 1.84 4.21
CA ILE A 143 -28.50 2.51 5.50
C ILE A 143 -27.23 3.14 6.07
N ALA A 144 -26.07 2.91 5.46
CA ALA A 144 -24.80 3.40 5.96
C ALA A 144 -24.69 4.91 5.77
N ASP A 145 -24.40 5.63 6.84
CA ASP A 145 -23.94 7.02 6.77
C ASP A 145 -22.43 7.06 6.48
N LEU A 146 -21.68 6.06 6.99
CA LEU A 146 -20.25 5.87 6.74
C LEU A 146 -19.95 4.43 6.34
N VAL A 147 -19.03 4.26 5.38
CA VAL A 147 -18.51 2.94 4.97
C VAL A 147 -17.02 2.88 5.27
N ILE A 148 -16.62 1.91 6.08
CA ILE A 148 -15.24 1.72 6.52
C ILE A 148 -14.73 0.35 6.08
N ASP A 149 -13.73 0.35 5.22
CA ASP A 149 -13.05 -0.88 4.80
C ASP A 149 -12.18 -1.45 5.92
N THR A 150 -12.67 -2.55 6.48
CA THR A 150 -12.04 -3.31 7.55
C THR A 150 -11.06 -4.35 6.99
N GLY A 151 -9.97 -3.86 6.39
CA GLY A 151 -8.85 -4.68 5.95
C GLY A 151 -7.88 -5.06 7.09
N ARG A 152 -6.63 -5.26 6.71
CA ARG A 152 -5.41 -5.27 7.53
C ARG A 152 -5.10 -4.15 8.57
N PRO A 153 -5.71 -2.96 8.63
CA PRO A 153 -5.10 -1.90 9.43
C PRO A 153 -5.24 -2.14 10.94
N ASN A 154 -4.36 -1.49 11.70
CA ASN A 154 -4.44 -1.42 13.17
C ASN A 154 -5.82 -0.87 13.57
N VAL A 155 -6.54 -1.61 14.43
CA VAL A 155 -7.87 -1.24 14.94
C VAL A 155 -7.92 0.20 15.48
N GLN A 156 -6.83 0.68 16.09
CA GLN A 156 -6.74 2.06 16.59
C GLN A 156 -6.82 3.11 15.48
N SER A 157 -6.17 2.86 14.34
CA SER A 157 -6.20 3.77 13.18
C SER A 157 -7.59 3.81 12.57
N MET A 158 -8.24 2.65 12.43
CA MET A 158 -9.63 2.59 11.93
C MET A 158 -10.60 3.37 12.83
N VAL A 159 -10.44 3.25 14.15
CA VAL A 159 -11.26 4.01 15.09
C VAL A 159 -11.00 5.51 14.92
N GLN A 160 -9.76 5.93 14.68
CA GLN A 160 -9.46 7.33 14.42
C GLN A 160 -10.08 7.83 13.10
N THR A 161 -10.03 7.03 12.04
CA THR A 161 -10.71 7.34 10.77
C THR A 161 -12.21 7.50 10.97
N ILE A 162 -12.84 6.60 11.75
CA ILE A 162 -14.25 6.69 12.09
C ILE A 162 -14.55 8.01 12.81
N LEU A 163 -13.76 8.39 13.81
CA LEU A 163 -13.97 9.62 14.56
C LEU A 163 -13.87 10.86 13.64
N ASN A 164 -12.85 10.92 12.79
CA ASN A 164 -12.66 12.04 11.87
C ASN A 164 -13.83 12.16 10.87
N GLN A 165 -14.32 11.05 10.32
CA GLN A 165 -15.46 11.06 9.40
C GLN A 165 -16.78 11.40 10.08
N MET A 166 -16.97 10.98 11.34
CA MET A 166 -18.13 11.37 12.13
C MET A 166 -18.12 12.87 12.45
N ASP A 167 -16.96 13.45 12.75
CA ASP A 167 -16.82 14.89 12.97
C ASP A 167 -17.15 15.69 11.69
N ALA A 168 -16.75 15.19 10.52
CA ALA A 168 -17.10 15.78 9.23
C ALA A 168 -18.62 15.76 8.97
N LEU A 169 -19.28 14.62 9.19
CA LEU A 169 -20.74 14.50 9.08
C LEU A 169 -21.49 15.43 10.05
N ALA A 170 -20.98 15.58 11.28
CA ALA A 170 -21.58 16.49 12.27
C ALA A 170 -21.45 17.96 11.84
N CYS A 171 -20.39 18.31 11.11
CA CYS A 171 -20.16 19.64 10.56
C CYS A 171 -21.17 19.97 9.45
N GLU A 172 -21.45 19.03 8.54
CA GLU A 172 -22.40 19.19 7.43
C GLU A 172 -23.87 19.39 7.90
N ALA A 173 -24.22 18.91 9.09
CA ALA A 173 -25.57 19.01 9.65
C ALA A 173 -25.89 20.35 10.37
N ALA A 174 -24.92 21.26 10.51
CA ALA A 174 -25.10 22.52 11.24
C ALA A 174 -25.61 23.68 10.35
N PRO A 175 -26.65 24.44 10.75
CA PRO A 175 -27.31 25.45 9.91
C PRO A 175 -26.48 26.70 9.56
N ASN A 176 -25.27 26.83 10.11
CA ASN A 176 -24.31 27.91 9.80
C ASN A 176 -23.02 27.38 9.14
N CYS A 177 -23.02 26.13 8.66
CA CYS A 177 -21.88 25.60 7.96
C CYS A 177 -21.88 26.10 6.52
N VAL A 178 -21.04 27.10 6.23
CA VAL A 178 -20.79 27.53 4.85
C VAL A 178 -19.81 26.54 4.24
N THR A 179 -20.32 25.45 3.67
CA THR A 179 -19.53 24.57 2.81
C THR A 179 -20.26 24.39 1.47
N HIS A 180 -20.27 25.46 0.67
CA HIS A 180 -20.22 25.24 -0.77
C HIS A 180 -18.80 24.79 -1.11
N ALA A 181 -18.58 23.48 -1.04
CA ALA A 181 -17.45 22.85 -1.69
C ALA A 181 -18.00 21.68 -2.52
N GLU A 182 -18.11 21.90 -3.83
CA GLU A 182 -17.87 20.78 -4.76
C GLU A 182 -16.56 20.10 -4.35
N PRO A 183 -16.42 18.77 -4.50
CA PRO A 183 -15.27 18.04 -4.00
C PRO A 183 -14.00 18.58 -4.67
N SER A 184 -13.35 19.53 -4.00
CA SER A 184 -12.08 20.06 -4.44
C SER A 184 -11.05 18.99 -4.07
N MET A 185 -10.38 18.44 -5.07
CA MET A 185 -9.26 17.50 -4.92
C MET A 185 -8.01 18.16 -4.29
N ASN A 186 -8.20 19.15 -3.42
CA ASN A 186 -7.15 20.01 -2.86
C ASN A 186 -7.03 19.98 -1.33
N GLU A 187 -7.78 19.12 -0.62
CA GLU A 187 -7.59 18.99 0.83
C GLU A 187 -6.40 18.08 1.19
N GLN A 188 -5.53 18.62 2.05
CA GLN A 188 -4.26 18.08 2.53
C GLN A 188 -4.46 16.87 3.46
N SER A 189 -4.99 15.76 2.96
CA SER A 189 -5.19 14.56 3.78
C SER A 189 -3.91 13.72 3.86
N ASN A 190 -3.40 13.49 5.07
CA ASN A 190 -2.37 12.49 5.32
C ASN A 190 -2.99 11.09 5.29
N ILE A 191 -2.47 10.22 4.44
CA ILE A 191 -2.82 8.80 4.33
C ILE A 191 -1.83 7.99 5.16
N LEU A 192 -2.35 7.08 5.99
CA LEU A 192 -1.53 6.16 6.78
C LEU A 192 -1.81 4.73 6.36
N LEU A 193 -0.79 4.06 5.82
CA LEU A 193 -0.81 2.64 5.49
C LEU A 193 0.05 1.85 6.48
N ASN A 194 -0.18 0.55 6.59
CA ASN A 194 0.64 -0.34 7.41
C ASN A 194 1.09 -1.54 6.59
N VAL A 195 2.40 -1.79 6.55
CA VAL A 195 2.98 -3.00 5.97
C VAL A 195 3.00 -4.08 7.04
N ASP A 196 2.14 -5.07 6.90
CA ASP A 196 1.98 -6.12 7.92
C ASP A 196 2.97 -7.27 7.73
N LEU A 197 4.02 -7.29 8.54
CA LEU A 197 5.06 -8.35 8.56
C LEU A 197 5.24 -8.96 9.96
N GLY A 198 4.16 -9.01 10.75
CA GLY A 198 4.20 -9.46 12.14
C GLY A 198 4.96 -8.47 13.02
N GLU A 199 5.97 -8.94 13.75
CA GLU A 199 6.82 -8.10 14.61
C GLU A 199 7.64 -7.06 13.84
N ARG A 200 7.80 -7.23 12.52
CA ARG A 200 8.53 -6.33 11.62
C ARG A 200 7.60 -5.39 10.84
N SER A 201 6.35 -5.25 11.28
CA SER A 201 5.39 -4.34 10.64
C SER A 201 5.81 -2.89 10.83
N TYR A 202 5.54 -2.04 9.84
CA TYR A 202 5.85 -0.62 9.88
C TYR A 202 4.82 0.24 9.15
N PRO A 203 4.62 1.50 9.59
CA PRO A 203 3.73 2.43 8.93
C PRO A 203 4.38 3.09 7.71
N ILE A 204 3.55 3.46 6.75
CA ILE A 204 3.86 4.37 5.65
C ILE A 204 2.94 5.59 5.81
N SER A 205 3.52 6.75 6.09
CA SER A 205 2.80 8.03 6.12
C SER A 205 2.98 8.72 4.77
N ILE A 206 1.88 9.08 4.11
CA ILE A 206 1.85 9.69 2.78
C ILE A 206 1.05 10.98 2.87
N GLY A 207 1.59 12.08 2.38
CA GLY A 207 0.86 13.34 2.40
C GLY A 207 1.78 14.54 2.20
N PRO A 208 1.22 15.75 2.05
CA PRO A 208 2.00 16.95 1.86
C PRO A 208 2.64 17.41 3.17
N ALA A 209 3.83 18.00 3.07
CA ALA A 209 4.51 18.71 4.16
C ALA A 209 4.78 17.86 5.42
N LEU A 210 4.85 16.53 5.29
CA LEU A 210 5.21 15.62 6.39
C LEU A 210 6.60 15.89 6.97
N LEU A 211 7.53 16.44 6.18
CA LEU A 211 8.86 16.82 6.69
C LEU A 211 8.83 17.98 7.69
N ASN A 212 7.71 18.70 7.78
CA ASN A 212 7.50 19.75 8.79
C ASN A 212 7.01 19.17 10.13
N ASP A 213 6.51 17.93 10.16
CA ASP A 213 6.08 17.25 11.38
C ASP A 213 7.27 16.55 12.05
N SER A 214 8.04 17.32 12.82
CA SER A 214 9.18 16.78 13.58
C SER A 214 8.76 15.71 14.59
N ALA A 215 7.54 15.75 15.11
CA ALA A 215 7.00 14.74 16.02
C ALA A 215 6.70 13.42 15.29
N LEU A 216 6.34 13.46 14.01
CA LEU A 216 6.23 12.28 13.15
C LEU A 216 7.58 11.59 12.96
N LEU A 217 8.65 12.33 12.69
CA LEU A 217 9.98 11.72 12.54
C LEU A 217 10.51 11.22 13.91
N ALA A 218 10.41 12.06 14.95
CA ALA A 218 10.97 11.76 16.26
C ALA A 218 10.34 10.54 16.95
N ARG A 219 9.04 10.25 16.72
CA ARG A 219 8.37 9.08 17.33
C ARG A 219 8.90 7.74 16.83
N HIS A 220 9.55 7.72 15.67
CA HIS A 220 10.15 6.51 15.09
C HIS A 220 11.64 6.36 15.44
N VAL A 221 12.19 7.29 16.21
CA VAL A 221 13.57 7.28 16.70
C VAL A 221 13.60 6.79 18.15
N ASN A 222 14.01 5.54 18.36
CA ASN A 222 14.05 4.89 19.67
C ASN A 222 15.18 5.43 20.58
N GLY A 223 16.28 5.92 20.01
CA GLY A 223 17.44 6.44 20.73
C GLY A 223 17.49 7.97 20.84
N SER A 224 18.61 8.48 21.38
CA SER A 224 18.92 9.91 21.35
C SER A 224 19.72 10.31 20.11
N LYS A 225 20.42 9.37 19.45
CA LYS A 225 21.28 9.64 18.29
C LYS A 225 20.59 9.30 16.98
N VAL A 226 20.73 10.19 16.00
CA VAL A 226 20.21 10.04 14.64
C VAL A 226 21.31 10.34 13.64
N ALA A 227 21.43 9.50 12.61
CA ALA A 227 22.31 9.74 11.47
C ALA A 227 21.47 9.91 10.20
N ILE A 228 21.45 11.10 9.62
CA ILE A 228 20.76 11.36 8.35
C ILE A 228 21.75 11.11 7.21
N VAL A 229 21.40 10.22 6.30
CA VAL A 229 22.17 9.94 5.08
C VAL A 229 21.39 10.52 3.91
N THR A 230 22.04 11.36 3.10
CA THR A 230 21.49 12.04 1.93
C THR A 230 22.56 12.20 0.86
N ASN A 231 22.22 12.76 -0.30
CA ASN A 231 23.20 13.15 -1.32
C ASN A 231 23.36 14.68 -1.43
N THR A 232 24.33 15.11 -2.22
CA THR A 232 24.65 16.51 -2.53
C THR A 232 23.50 17.29 -3.17
N THR A 233 22.56 16.62 -3.85
CA THR A 233 21.42 17.24 -4.55
C THR A 233 20.24 17.49 -3.61
N VAL A 234 19.92 16.51 -2.76
CA VAL A 234 18.78 16.50 -1.84
C VAL A 234 19.09 17.26 -0.55
N ALA A 235 20.36 17.24 -0.10
CA ALA A 235 20.79 17.93 1.12
C ALA A 235 20.38 19.42 1.18
N PRO A 236 20.72 20.27 0.18
CA PRO A 236 20.38 21.69 0.24
C PRO A 236 18.86 21.97 0.20
N LEU A 237 18.04 20.99 -0.19
CA LEU A 237 16.59 21.15 -0.28
C LEU A 237 15.88 20.84 1.05
N TYR A 238 16.31 19.78 1.75
CA TYR A 238 15.51 19.22 2.85
C TYR A 238 16.30 18.87 4.12
N LEU A 239 17.63 18.80 4.08
CA LEU A 239 18.42 18.32 5.22
C LEU A 239 18.25 19.22 6.44
N GLU A 240 18.44 20.53 6.28
CA GLU A 240 18.38 21.50 7.37
C GLU A 240 17.04 21.48 8.10
N ARG A 241 15.94 21.30 7.35
CA ARG A 241 14.59 21.20 7.90
C ARG A 241 14.46 20.00 8.85
N ILE A 242 14.93 18.83 8.43
CA ILE A 242 14.86 17.60 9.22
C ILE A 242 15.82 17.66 10.41
N GLU A 243 17.03 18.17 10.20
CA GLU A 243 18.01 18.34 11.28
C GLU A 243 17.48 19.24 12.40
N THR A 244 16.93 20.40 12.04
CA THR A 244 16.36 21.36 12.99
C THR A 244 15.21 20.71 13.76
N GLY A 245 14.25 20.10 13.06
CA GLY A 245 13.11 19.46 13.70
C GLY A 245 13.51 18.34 14.68
N LEU A 246 14.52 17.54 14.35
CA LEU A 246 15.00 16.47 15.24
C LEU A 246 15.81 17.02 16.42
N ARG A 247 16.61 18.08 16.23
CA ARG A 247 17.32 18.76 17.33
C ARG A 247 16.34 19.39 18.31
N ASP A 248 15.28 20.03 17.82
CA ASP A 248 14.21 20.60 18.64
C ASP A 248 13.46 19.52 19.43
N ALA A 249 13.34 18.31 18.87
CA ALA A 249 12.83 17.12 19.56
C ALA A 249 13.86 16.47 20.52
N GLY A 250 15.00 17.12 20.79
CA GLY A 250 16.02 16.69 21.74
C GLY A 250 16.95 15.58 21.22
N LYS A 251 17.03 15.36 19.90
CA LYS A 251 17.91 14.35 19.31
C LYS A 251 19.30 14.92 18.99
N GLN A 252 20.32 14.09 19.12
CA GLN A 252 21.68 14.35 18.63
C GLN A 252 21.77 13.91 17.17
N VAL A 253 21.87 14.89 16.26
CA VAL A 253 21.79 14.65 14.82
C VAL A 253 23.16 14.81 14.17
N THR A 254 23.56 13.78 13.43
CA THR A 254 24.73 13.78 12.54
C THR A 254 24.23 13.59 11.10
N SER A 255 24.85 14.26 10.13
CA SER A 255 24.58 14.04 8.71
C SER A 255 25.77 13.42 7.96
N VAL A 256 25.43 12.63 6.94
CA VAL A 256 26.32 12.05 5.93
C VAL A 256 25.79 12.50 4.57
N VAL A 257 26.57 13.30 3.85
CA VAL A 257 26.22 13.78 2.51
C VAL A 257 27.11 13.07 1.51
N LEU A 258 26.52 12.17 0.72
CA LEU A 258 27.19 11.40 -0.31
C LEU A 258 27.11 12.12 -1.67
N PRO A 259 28.00 11.82 -2.63
CA PRO A 259 27.81 12.26 -4.01
C PRO A 259 26.52 11.69 -4.60
N ASP A 260 25.89 12.43 -5.51
CA ASP A 260 24.65 12.01 -6.19
C ASP A 260 24.92 11.18 -7.44
N GLY A 261 24.12 10.12 -7.66
CA GLY A 261 24.20 9.24 -8.83
C GLY A 261 24.26 7.75 -8.50
N GLU A 262 23.76 6.91 -9.44
CA GLU A 262 23.75 5.44 -9.32
C GLU A 262 25.17 4.84 -9.25
N GLU A 263 26.17 5.49 -9.87
CA GLU A 263 27.58 5.07 -9.82
C GLU A 263 28.16 5.10 -8.39
N PHE A 264 27.61 5.95 -7.51
CA PHE A 264 27.99 6.05 -6.11
C PHE A 264 27.28 5.04 -5.22
N LYS A 265 26.39 4.21 -5.78
CA LYS A 265 25.74 3.10 -5.07
C LYS A 265 26.69 1.90 -4.92
N ASN A 266 27.80 2.10 -4.23
CA ASN A 266 28.92 1.16 -4.19
C ASN A 266 29.53 1.04 -2.78
N TRP A 267 30.56 0.20 -2.65
CA TRP A 267 31.22 -0.08 -1.37
C TRP A 267 31.91 1.15 -0.75
N ALA A 268 32.48 2.04 -1.57
CA ALA A 268 33.18 3.22 -1.07
C ALA A 268 32.23 4.20 -0.39
N SER A 269 31.05 4.45 -0.97
CA SER A 269 30.01 5.28 -0.35
C SER A 269 29.43 4.63 0.91
N LEU A 270 29.28 3.29 0.90
CA LEU A 270 28.83 2.55 2.09
C LEU A 270 29.82 2.72 3.25
N MET A 271 31.13 2.67 2.98
CA MET A 271 32.16 2.89 4.00
C MET A 271 32.13 4.29 4.59
N GLN A 272 31.87 5.33 3.79
CA GLN A 272 31.71 6.70 4.31
C GLN A 272 30.60 6.82 5.35
N ILE A 273 29.49 6.06 5.18
CA ILE A 273 28.44 5.99 6.19
C ILE A 273 28.99 5.37 7.48
N PHE A 274 29.68 4.22 7.39
CA PHE A 274 30.22 3.54 8.57
C PHE A 274 31.30 4.36 9.29
N ASP A 275 32.18 5.02 8.56
CA ASP A 275 33.23 5.88 9.10
C ASP A 275 32.59 6.99 9.93
N LYS A 276 31.58 7.69 9.39
CA LYS A 276 30.88 8.74 10.12
C LYS A 276 30.17 8.22 11.37
N LEU A 277 29.53 7.05 11.29
CA LEU A 277 28.87 6.42 12.44
C LEU A 277 29.89 6.09 13.55
N LEU A 278 31.06 5.57 13.21
CA LEU A 278 32.13 5.26 14.16
C LEU A 278 32.75 6.51 14.77
N GLU A 279 33.06 7.53 13.95
CA GLU A 279 33.60 8.82 14.38
C GLU A 279 32.69 9.51 15.40
N THR A 280 31.38 9.48 15.15
CA THR A 280 30.37 10.10 16.04
C THR A 280 29.92 9.18 17.18
N LYS A 281 30.59 8.04 17.34
CA LYS A 281 30.34 7.04 18.39
C LYS A 281 28.86 6.62 18.41
N ALA A 282 28.25 6.40 17.25
CA ALA A 282 26.92 5.85 17.13
C ALA A 282 26.85 4.49 17.86
N ASP A 283 25.73 4.22 18.52
CA ASP A 283 25.52 2.98 19.26
C ASP A 283 24.37 2.17 18.64
N ARG A 284 24.03 1.02 19.25
CA ARG A 284 22.97 0.13 18.75
C ARG A 284 21.56 0.75 18.77
N LYS A 285 21.37 1.87 19.48
CA LYS A 285 20.10 2.61 19.53
C LYS A 285 20.07 3.79 18.56
N THR A 286 21.16 4.07 17.84
CA THR A 286 21.16 5.06 16.77
C THR A 286 20.14 4.68 15.71
N THR A 287 19.38 5.66 15.22
CA THR A 287 18.49 5.48 14.07
C THR A 287 19.09 6.15 12.84
N LEU A 288 19.18 5.43 11.72
CA LEU A 288 19.55 6.01 10.42
C LEU A 288 18.30 6.55 9.71
N ILE A 289 18.41 7.70 9.05
CA ILE A 289 17.34 8.26 8.21
C ILE A 289 17.86 8.35 6.78
N ALA A 290 17.22 7.61 5.87
CA ALA A 290 17.53 7.67 4.45
C ALA A 290 16.72 8.79 3.79
N LEU A 291 17.33 9.95 3.58
CA LEU A 291 16.71 11.12 2.96
C LEU A 291 17.12 11.19 1.48
N GLY A 292 16.26 10.75 0.57
CA GLY A 292 16.58 10.80 -0.86
C GLY A 292 15.78 9.83 -1.73
N GLY A 293 16.27 9.61 -2.95
CA GLY A 293 15.75 8.59 -3.88
C GLY A 293 16.16 7.16 -3.51
N GLY A 294 15.90 6.22 -4.42
CA GLY A 294 16.17 4.79 -4.21
C GLY A 294 17.63 4.46 -3.92
N VAL A 295 18.59 5.18 -4.51
CA VAL A 295 20.03 5.01 -4.25
C VAL A 295 20.37 5.22 -2.77
N ILE A 296 19.93 6.34 -2.19
CA ILE A 296 20.13 6.64 -0.77
C ILE A 296 19.36 5.66 0.11
N GLY A 297 18.13 5.31 -0.27
CA GLY A 297 17.33 4.30 0.42
C GLY A 297 18.06 2.97 0.58
N ASP A 298 18.58 2.43 -0.52
CA ASP A 298 19.27 1.14 -0.56
C ASP A 298 20.60 1.17 0.19
N LEU A 299 21.44 2.19 -0.04
CA LEU A 299 22.72 2.36 0.66
C LEU A 299 22.52 2.46 2.16
N THR A 300 21.60 3.32 2.60
CA THR A 300 21.34 3.59 4.02
C THR A 300 20.71 2.38 4.69
N GLY A 301 19.77 1.71 4.01
CA GLY A 301 19.15 0.48 4.51
C GLY A 301 20.17 -0.64 4.69
N TYR A 302 21.11 -0.80 3.75
CA TYR A 302 22.15 -1.81 3.84
C TYR A 302 23.21 -1.46 4.91
N ALA A 303 23.55 -0.17 5.05
CA ALA A 303 24.33 0.32 6.18
C ALA A 303 23.65 0.00 7.51
N ALA A 304 22.34 0.26 7.64
CA ALA A 304 21.58 -0.01 8.86
C ALA A 304 21.52 -1.52 9.18
N ALA A 305 21.37 -2.38 8.17
CA ALA A 305 21.39 -3.83 8.33
C ALA A 305 22.75 -4.34 8.84
N SER A 306 23.84 -3.71 8.39
CA SER A 306 25.21 -4.19 8.63
C SER A 306 25.82 -3.61 9.90
N TYR A 307 25.60 -2.31 10.17
CA TYR A 307 26.22 -1.60 11.27
C TYR A 307 25.80 -2.20 12.61
N MET A 308 26.78 -2.61 13.42
CA MET A 308 26.56 -3.34 14.67
C MET A 308 25.64 -4.58 14.56
N ARG A 309 25.55 -5.18 13.36
CA ARG A 309 24.64 -6.28 13.00
C ARG A 309 23.16 -5.91 13.04
N GLY A 310 22.84 -4.64 12.82
CA GLY A 310 21.47 -4.15 12.77
C GLY A 310 21.26 -2.98 13.72
N VAL A 311 20.88 -1.84 13.15
CA VAL A 311 20.34 -0.66 13.85
C VAL A 311 19.03 -0.23 13.19
N ASP A 312 18.24 0.59 13.88
CA ASP A 312 16.97 1.06 13.34
C ASP A 312 17.21 2.01 12.15
N PHE A 313 16.32 1.98 11.16
CA PHE A 313 16.31 3.01 10.12
C PHE A 313 14.91 3.42 9.68
N ILE A 314 14.79 4.62 9.14
CA ILE A 314 13.57 5.21 8.59
C ILE A 314 13.84 5.59 7.14
N GLN A 315 12.87 5.37 6.25
CA GLN A 315 12.94 5.88 4.88
C GLN A 315 12.18 7.19 4.74
N VAL A 316 12.81 8.16 4.10
CA VAL A 316 12.21 9.45 3.72
C VAL A 316 12.39 9.61 2.20
N PRO A 317 11.60 8.89 1.39
CA PRO A 317 11.74 8.87 -0.06
C PRO A 317 11.36 10.21 -0.69
N THR A 318 12.25 10.77 -1.52
CA THR A 318 12.05 12.08 -2.16
C THR A 318 11.79 12.03 -3.67
N THR A 319 11.79 10.84 -4.29
CA THR A 319 11.43 10.65 -5.70
C THR A 319 10.15 9.84 -5.80
N LEU A 320 9.38 10.03 -6.89
CA LEU A 320 8.15 9.26 -7.06
C LEU A 320 8.44 7.75 -7.10
N LEU A 321 9.51 7.35 -7.81
CA LEU A 321 9.96 5.96 -7.87
C LEU A 321 10.21 5.37 -6.48
N SER A 322 10.92 6.10 -5.59
CA SER A 322 11.17 5.58 -4.25
C SER A 322 9.93 5.59 -3.35
N GLN A 323 9.01 6.54 -3.56
CA GLN A 323 7.74 6.60 -2.82
C GLN A 323 6.81 5.43 -3.17
N VAL A 324 6.74 5.03 -4.44
CA VAL A 324 5.80 3.98 -4.89
C VAL A 324 6.38 2.58 -4.91
N ASP A 325 7.70 2.46 -5.02
CA ASP A 325 8.39 1.19 -5.17
C ASP A 325 9.48 1.02 -4.10
N SER A 326 10.68 1.56 -4.28
CA SER A 326 11.88 1.10 -3.56
C SER A 326 11.81 1.23 -2.02
N SER A 327 10.99 2.13 -1.48
CA SER A 327 10.84 2.28 -0.02
C SER A 327 10.01 1.20 0.66
N VAL A 328 9.28 0.40 -0.11
CA VAL A 328 8.42 -0.68 0.38
C VAL A 328 9.04 -2.04 0.03
N GLY A 329 9.22 -2.89 1.04
CA GLY A 329 9.62 -4.29 0.86
C GLY A 329 11.04 -4.66 1.23
N GLY A 330 11.80 -3.73 1.83
CA GLY A 330 13.00 -4.01 2.60
C GLY A 330 14.19 -4.59 1.83
N LYS A 331 14.18 -4.57 0.49
CA LYS A 331 15.40 -4.84 -0.28
C LYS A 331 16.32 -3.63 -0.13
N THR A 332 17.56 -3.88 0.24
CA THR A 332 18.59 -2.85 0.43
C THR A 332 19.90 -3.39 -0.11
N GLY A 333 20.77 -2.54 -0.66
CA GLY A 333 22.04 -3.03 -1.20
C GLY A 333 22.85 -2.01 -1.99
N ILE A 334 23.91 -2.53 -2.60
CA ILE A 334 24.84 -1.80 -3.44
C ILE A 334 25.13 -2.56 -4.73
N ASN A 335 25.66 -1.84 -5.70
CA ASN A 335 26.13 -2.37 -6.96
C ASN A 335 27.56 -2.89 -6.83
N HIS A 336 27.84 -3.93 -7.61
CA HIS A 336 29.19 -4.38 -7.94
C HIS A 336 29.47 -4.03 -9.41
N PRO A 337 30.72 -3.78 -9.83
CA PRO A 337 31.03 -3.52 -11.25
C PRO A 337 30.54 -4.60 -12.23
N LEU A 338 30.33 -5.83 -11.74
CA LEU A 338 29.81 -6.96 -12.52
C LEU A 338 28.29 -7.19 -12.38
N GLY A 339 27.58 -6.37 -11.60
CA GLY A 339 26.13 -6.55 -11.42
C GLY A 339 25.49 -5.56 -10.45
N LYS A 340 24.32 -5.06 -10.84
CA LYS A 340 23.48 -4.15 -10.05
C LYS A 340 22.81 -4.91 -8.90
N ASN A 341 22.74 -4.29 -7.72
CA ASN A 341 22.05 -4.82 -6.52
C ASN A 341 22.47 -6.24 -6.05
N MET A 342 23.66 -6.71 -6.43
CA MET A 342 24.10 -8.08 -6.14
C MET A 342 24.56 -8.29 -4.69
N ILE A 343 24.78 -7.21 -3.93
CA ILE A 343 25.28 -7.24 -2.56
C ILE A 343 24.31 -6.45 -1.70
N GLY A 344 23.68 -7.09 -0.71
CA GLY A 344 22.64 -6.43 0.06
C GLY A 344 22.02 -7.28 1.17
N ALA A 345 20.93 -6.78 1.73
CA ALA A 345 20.17 -7.44 2.78
C ALA A 345 18.66 -7.17 2.63
N PHE A 346 17.85 -8.13 3.09
CA PHE A 346 16.44 -7.90 3.38
C PHE A 346 16.30 -7.29 4.78
N TYR A 347 16.08 -5.98 4.86
CA TYR A 347 16.03 -5.22 6.11
C TYR A 347 14.90 -4.18 6.08
N GLN A 348 13.93 -4.32 6.98
CA GLN A 348 12.72 -3.49 6.99
C GLN A 348 12.94 -2.19 7.78
N PRO A 349 12.41 -1.05 7.29
CA PRO A 349 12.45 0.19 8.04
C PRO A 349 11.51 0.16 9.25
N ARG A 350 11.68 1.12 10.16
CA ARG A 350 10.74 1.40 11.26
C ARG A 350 9.55 2.24 10.82
N ALA A 351 9.70 3.02 9.76
CA ALA A 351 8.66 3.79 9.11
C ALA A 351 9.11 4.26 7.73
N VAL A 352 8.15 4.57 6.86
CA VAL A 352 8.34 5.30 5.61
C VAL A 352 7.57 6.61 5.69
N ILE A 353 8.23 7.73 5.43
CA ILE A 353 7.63 9.07 5.43
C ILE A 353 7.68 9.64 4.00
N ALA A 354 6.62 9.39 3.23
CA ALA A 354 6.46 9.82 1.85
C ALA A 354 5.80 11.21 1.79
N ASP A 355 6.61 12.26 1.97
CA ASP A 355 6.16 13.64 1.80
C ASP A 355 5.95 13.94 0.31
N THR A 356 4.71 14.14 -0.12
CA THR A 356 4.38 14.40 -1.53
C THR A 356 4.90 15.77 -1.99
N SER A 357 5.17 16.71 -1.08
CA SER A 357 5.73 18.02 -1.41
C SER A 357 7.17 17.94 -1.92
N THR A 358 7.89 16.82 -1.70
CA THR A 358 9.24 16.66 -2.26
C THR A 358 9.22 16.48 -3.78
N LEU A 359 8.08 16.09 -4.35
CA LEU A 359 7.92 15.91 -5.79
C LEU A 359 7.84 17.25 -6.55
N GLU A 360 7.61 18.37 -5.85
CA GLU A 360 7.54 19.71 -6.43
C GLU A 360 8.89 20.17 -7.01
N THR A 361 10.02 19.69 -6.47
CA THR A 361 11.37 20.02 -6.97
C THR A 361 12.00 18.87 -7.76
N LEU A 362 11.30 17.75 -7.93
CA LEU A 362 11.81 16.58 -8.66
C LEU A 362 11.83 16.91 -10.16
N PRO A 363 12.91 16.63 -10.92
CA PRO A 363 12.93 16.84 -12.37
C PRO A 363 11.82 16.07 -13.09
N ASP A 364 11.27 16.62 -14.18
CA ASP A 364 10.19 15.99 -14.96
C ASP A 364 10.54 14.57 -15.44
N ARG A 365 11.80 14.37 -15.83
CA ARG A 365 12.33 13.07 -16.27
C ARG A 365 12.28 12.02 -15.15
N GLU A 366 12.62 12.42 -13.92
CA GLU A 366 12.58 11.56 -12.73
C GLU A 366 11.14 11.27 -12.27
N LEU A 367 10.24 12.25 -12.40
CA LEU A 367 8.81 12.04 -12.18
C LEU A 367 8.27 10.99 -13.16
N SER A 368 8.57 11.15 -14.46
CA SER A 368 8.17 10.22 -15.51
C SER A 368 8.71 8.81 -15.25
N ALA A 369 9.98 8.70 -14.84
CA ALA A 369 10.58 7.43 -14.43
C ALA A 369 9.82 6.77 -13.26
N GLY A 370 9.35 7.54 -12.28
CA GLY A 370 8.49 7.02 -11.21
C GLY A 370 7.12 6.56 -11.68
N LEU A 371 6.53 7.19 -12.71
CA LEU A 371 5.24 6.79 -13.27
C LEU A 371 5.29 5.43 -13.96
N ALA A 372 6.45 4.97 -14.44
CA ALA A 372 6.62 3.61 -14.97
C ALA A 372 6.19 2.56 -13.94
N GLU A 373 6.59 2.74 -12.69
CA GLU A 373 6.28 1.84 -11.58
C GLU A 373 4.80 1.90 -11.17
N VAL A 374 4.19 3.09 -11.23
CA VAL A 374 2.74 3.27 -11.01
C VAL A 374 1.94 2.51 -12.08
N ILE A 375 2.31 2.68 -13.36
CA ILE A 375 1.68 1.98 -14.48
C ILE A 375 1.87 0.47 -14.33
N LYS A 376 3.06 0.02 -13.93
CA LYS A 376 3.38 -1.38 -13.70
C LYS A 376 2.39 -2.01 -12.72
N HIS A 377 2.19 -1.40 -11.55
CA HIS A 377 1.26 -1.91 -10.52
C HIS A 377 -0.16 -2.11 -11.05
N GLY A 378 -0.70 -1.12 -11.78
CA GLY A 378 -2.01 -1.25 -12.42
C GLY A 378 -2.03 -2.38 -13.45
N ALA A 379 -1.00 -2.45 -14.31
CA ALA A 379 -0.95 -3.43 -15.38
C ALA A 379 -0.92 -4.88 -14.86
N ILE A 380 -0.22 -5.13 -13.75
CA ILE A 380 -0.02 -6.50 -13.24
C ILE A 380 -1.03 -6.95 -12.19
N ILE A 381 -1.61 -6.07 -11.37
CA ILE A 381 -2.42 -6.49 -10.20
C ILE A 381 -3.81 -5.84 -10.17
N ASP A 382 -3.95 -4.63 -10.71
CA ASP A 382 -5.17 -3.84 -10.53
C ASP A 382 -5.58 -3.13 -11.82
N ALA A 383 -6.38 -3.82 -12.64
CA ALA A 383 -6.90 -3.29 -13.89
C ALA A 383 -7.75 -2.02 -13.69
N ALA A 384 -8.48 -1.90 -12.57
CA ALA A 384 -9.25 -0.69 -12.29
C ALA A 384 -8.34 0.50 -11.96
N PHE A 385 -7.23 0.26 -11.26
CA PHE A 385 -6.19 1.27 -11.07
C PHE A 385 -5.50 1.62 -12.39
N PHE A 386 -5.26 0.65 -13.28
CA PHE A 386 -4.76 0.92 -14.63
C PHE A 386 -5.69 1.87 -15.41
N ASP A 387 -7.00 1.59 -15.43
CA ASP A 387 -8.01 2.45 -16.06
C ASP A 387 -8.01 3.86 -15.45
N TRP A 388 -7.85 3.96 -14.12
CA TRP A 388 -7.73 5.24 -13.42
C TRP A 388 -6.46 6.01 -13.84
N ILE A 389 -5.33 5.33 -13.98
CA ILE A 389 -4.06 5.95 -14.42
C ILE A 389 -4.25 6.50 -15.85
N GLU A 390 -4.84 5.73 -16.76
CA GLU A 390 -5.13 6.22 -18.12
C GLU A 390 -5.99 7.49 -18.11
N ALA A 391 -7.04 7.52 -17.28
CA ALA A 391 -7.92 8.68 -17.19
C ALA A 391 -7.26 9.91 -16.52
N ASN A 392 -6.20 9.71 -15.72
CA ASN A 392 -5.57 10.77 -14.93
C ASN A 392 -4.10 11.03 -15.28
N ILE A 393 -3.56 10.42 -16.33
CA ILE A 393 -2.13 10.53 -16.65
C ILE A 393 -1.67 11.97 -16.85
N GLY A 394 -2.51 12.79 -17.49
CA GLY A 394 -2.24 14.23 -17.65
C GLY A 394 -2.12 14.97 -16.31
N LYS A 395 -2.93 14.60 -15.32
CA LYS A 395 -2.85 15.16 -13.95
C LYS A 395 -1.57 14.70 -13.23
N LEU A 396 -1.20 13.43 -13.38
CA LEU A 396 0.00 12.87 -12.78
C LEU A 396 1.27 13.53 -13.30
N VAL A 397 1.39 13.68 -14.63
CA VAL A 397 2.51 14.39 -15.27
C VAL A 397 2.53 15.87 -14.88
N ALA A 398 1.36 16.49 -14.71
CA ALA A 398 1.23 17.87 -14.23
C ALA A 398 1.45 18.04 -12.71
N ARG A 399 1.82 16.97 -11.99
CA ARG A 399 2.01 16.95 -10.53
C ARG A 399 0.78 17.39 -9.72
N ASP A 400 -0.41 17.03 -10.18
CA ASP A 400 -1.63 17.23 -9.38
C ASP A 400 -1.50 16.53 -8.03
N LYS A 401 -1.69 17.30 -6.95
CA LYS A 401 -1.40 16.85 -5.58
C LYS A 401 -2.29 15.67 -5.18
N GLY A 402 -3.58 15.76 -5.49
CA GLY A 402 -4.55 14.70 -5.19
C GLY A 402 -4.28 13.43 -5.99
N ALA A 403 -4.01 13.56 -7.30
CA ALA A 403 -3.70 12.43 -8.16
C ALA A 403 -2.40 11.71 -7.74
N LEU A 404 -1.33 12.46 -7.43
CA LEU A 404 -0.07 11.87 -6.96
C LEU A 404 -0.25 11.16 -5.62
N ALA A 405 -0.92 11.79 -4.65
CA ALA A 405 -1.17 11.16 -3.35
C ALA A 405 -1.94 9.84 -3.48
N TYR A 406 -2.98 9.80 -4.32
CA TYR A 406 -3.73 8.58 -4.61
C TYR A 406 -2.86 7.51 -5.29
N ALA A 407 -2.10 7.90 -6.32
CA ALA A 407 -1.23 6.98 -7.04
C ALA A 407 -0.15 6.35 -6.14
N ILE A 408 0.42 7.15 -5.24
CA ILE A 408 1.41 6.68 -4.26
C ILE A 408 0.74 5.72 -3.27
N ALA A 409 -0.38 6.12 -2.66
CA ALA A 409 -1.08 5.27 -1.71
C ALA A 409 -1.47 3.92 -2.32
N ARG A 410 -2.07 3.92 -3.52
CA ARG A 410 -2.50 2.69 -4.16
C ARG A 410 -1.32 1.80 -4.57
N SER A 411 -0.23 2.39 -5.04
CA SER A 411 1.01 1.65 -5.34
C SER A 411 1.61 1.02 -4.09
N CYS A 412 1.68 1.76 -2.98
CA CYS A 412 2.15 1.24 -1.70
C CYS A 412 1.28 0.10 -1.18
N GLU A 413 -0.05 0.20 -1.29
CA GLU A 413 -0.99 -0.87 -0.91
C GLU A 413 -0.71 -2.16 -1.71
N ILE A 414 -0.67 -2.04 -3.05
CA ILE A 414 -0.39 -3.16 -3.95
C ILE A 414 0.95 -3.81 -3.60
N LYS A 415 2.01 -3.00 -3.45
CA LYS A 415 3.33 -3.52 -3.14
C LYS A 415 3.42 -4.13 -1.74
N ALA A 416 2.78 -3.52 -0.74
CA ALA A 416 2.71 -4.05 0.62
C ALA A 416 2.01 -5.42 0.66
N ASP A 417 0.92 -5.58 -0.10
CA ASP A 417 0.19 -6.85 -0.18
C ASP A 417 1.01 -7.95 -0.87
N VAL A 418 1.80 -7.63 -1.89
CA VAL A 418 2.74 -8.57 -2.53
C VAL A 418 3.88 -8.94 -1.57
N VAL A 419 4.53 -7.95 -0.95
CA VAL A 419 5.63 -8.14 0.01
C VAL A 419 5.17 -8.99 1.19
N ARG A 420 3.94 -8.78 1.67
CA ARG A 420 3.36 -9.57 2.75
C ARG A 420 3.24 -11.05 2.39
N GLN A 421 2.81 -11.33 1.17
CA GLN A 421 2.61 -12.70 0.68
C GLN A 421 3.94 -13.38 0.36
N ASP A 422 4.96 -12.62 -0.05
CA ASP A 422 6.27 -13.12 -0.41
C ASP A 422 7.38 -12.10 -0.11
N GLU A 423 7.81 -12.03 1.15
CA GLU A 423 8.79 -11.03 1.59
C GLU A 423 10.17 -11.25 0.97
N ARG A 424 10.58 -12.51 0.76
CA ARG A 424 11.95 -12.87 0.37
C ARG A 424 12.10 -13.27 -1.10
N GLU A 425 11.08 -13.01 -1.92
CA GLU A 425 11.11 -13.23 -3.36
C GLU A 425 11.32 -14.70 -3.76
N GLY A 426 10.53 -15.60 -3.15
CA GLY A 426 10.53 -17.03 -3.46
C GLY A 426 9.46 -17.46 -4.47
N GLY A 427 8.57 -16.56 -4.90
CA GLY A 427 7.47 -16.88 -5.80
C GLY A 427 6.71 -15.65 -6.30
N LEU A 428 5.64 -15.28 -5.60
CA LEU A 428 4.70 -14.24 -6.05
C LEU A 428 5.40 -12.89 -6.32
N ARG A 429 6.40 -12.50 -5.53
CA ARG A 429 7.03 -11.18 -5.65
C ARG A 429 7.72 -10.96 -7.00
N ALA A 430 8.05 -12.03 -7.72
CA ALA A 430 8.62 -11.96 -9.06
C ALA A 430 7.70 -11.25 -10.07
N ILE A 431 6.37 -11.18 -9.83
CA ILE A 431 5.45 -10.45 -10.71
C ILE A 431 5.76 -8.95 -10.79
N LEU A 432 6.43 -8.39 -9.79
CA LEU A 432 6.88 -6.99 -9.79
C LEU A 432 7.98 -6.73 -10.82
N ASN A 433 8.55 -7.78 -11.43
CA ASN A 433 9.56 -7.67 -12.48
C ASN A 433 8.96 -7.56 -13.89
N PHE A 434 7.65 -7.23 -14.02
CA PHE A 434 7.05 -6.89 -15.32
C PHE A 434 7.83 -5.75 -15.99
N GLY A 435 8.23 -5.98 -17.24
CA GLY A 435 9.11 -5.08 -18.01
C GLY A 435 10.60 -5.12 -17.64
N HIS A 436 11.01 -5.73 -16.53
CA HIS A 436 12.38 -5.62 -16.02
C HIS A 436 13.39 -6.45 -16.82
N THR A 437 13.03 -7.62 -17.35
CA THR A 437 13.96 -8.42 -18.18
C THR A 437 14.41 -7.63 -19.41
N PHE A 438 13.50 -6.93 -20.08
CA PHE A 438 13.84 -6.04 -21.19
C PHE A 438 14.50 -4.75 -20.69
N GLY A 439 14.00 -4.14 -19.61
CA GLY A 439 14.55 -2.90 -19.06
C GLY A 439 16.00 -3.04 -18.60
N HIS A 440 16.35 -4.11 -17.89
CA HIS A 440 17.72 -4.38 -17.49
C HIS A 440 18.63 -4.61 -18.70
N ALA A 441 18.14 -5.23 -19.77
CA ALA A 441 18.90 -5.36 -21.00
C ALA A 441 19.16 -4.00 -21.69
N ILE A 442 18.19 -3.08 -21.65
CA ILE A 442 18.38 -1.69 -22.11
C ILE A 442 19.45 -0.99 -21.28
N GLU A 443 19.35 -1.04 -19.95
CA GLU A 443 20.31 -0.42 -19.04
C GLU A 443 21.73 -0.96 -19.24
N ALA A 444 21.87 -2.29 -19.33
CA ALA A 444 23.16 -2.94 -19.53
C ALA A 444 23.74 -2.62 -20.94
N GLY A 445 22.89 -2.58 -21.96
CA GLY A 445 23.31 -2.32 -23.34
C GLY A 445 23.72 -0.88 -23.62
N LEU A 446 23.01 0.10 -23.04
CA LEU A 446 23.35 1.52 -23.17
C LEU A 446 24.46 1.97 -22.21
N GLY A 447 24.65 1.24 -21.11
CA GLY A 447 25.46 1.64 -19.97
C GLY A 447 24.61 2.30 -18.88
N TYR A 448 24.91 1.94 -17.62
CA TYR A 448 24.18 2.45 -16.47
C TYR A 448 24.24 3.98 -16.38
N GLY A 449 23.08 4.62 -16.19
CA GLY A 449 22.95 6.07 -16.05
C GLY A 449 22.59 6.82 -17.33
N VAL A 450 22.64 6.19 -18.51
CA VAL A 450 22.19 6.81 -19.77
C VAL A 450 20.67 6.95 -19.78
N TRP A 451 19.97 5.84 -19.60
CA TRP A 451 18.54 5.82 -19.29
C TRP A 451 18.33 5.65 -17.78
N LEU A 452 17.33 6.35 -17.26
CA LEU A 452 16.83 6.12 -15.92
C LEU A 452 16.15 4.75 -15.87
N HIS A 453 16.16 4.13 -14.70
CA HIS A 453 15.54 2.82 -14.49
C HIS A 453 14.08 2.77 -14.97
N GLY A 454 13.29 3.79 -14.62
CA GLY A 454 11.90 3.88 -15.05
C GLY A 454 11.69 4.04 -16.55
N GLU A 455 12.63 4.67 -17.27
CA GLU A 455 12.58 4.76 -18.75
C GLU A 455 12.77 3.37 -19.38
N ALA A 456 13.76 2.63 -18.88
CA ALA A 456 14.04 1.28 -19.34
C ALA A 456 12.90 0.31 -18.98
N VAL A 457 12.37 0.36 -17.76
CA VAL A 457 11.21 -0.43 -17.33
C VAL A 457 9.96 -0.07 -18.13
N GLY A 458 9.68 1.22 -18.35
CA GLY A 458 8.56 1.71 -19.16
C GLY A 458 8.58 1.14 -20.58
N CYS A 459 9.72 1.25 -21.26
CA CYS A 459 9.91 0.66 -22.58
C CYS A 459 9.83 -0.88 -22.53
N GLY A 460 10.43 -1.49 -21.52
CA GLY A 460 10.40 -2.94 -21.31
C GLY A 460 8.98 -3.49 -21.09
N MET A 461 8.08 -2.73 -20.46
CA MET A 461 6.67 -3.09 -20.31
C MET A 461 5.96 -3.14 -21.68
N VAL A 462 6.27 -2.20 -22.58
CA VAL A 462 5.72 -2.19 -23.95
C VAL A 462 6.17 -3.45 -24.71
N MET A 463 7.45 -3.81 -24.61
CA MET A 463 8.00 -5.03 -25.21
C MET A 463 7.38 -6.30 -24.58
N ALA A 464 7.20 -6.33 -23.26
CA ALA A 464 6.57 -7.45 -22.56
C ALA A 464 5.09 -7.61 -22.92
N ALA A 465 4.36 -6.51 -23.14
CA ALA A 465 2.98 -6.58 -23.62
C ALA A 465 2.87 -7.07 -25.07
N ASP A 466 3.78 -6.65 -25.97
CA ASP A 466 3.84 -7.20 -27.33
C ASP A 466 4.14 -8.70 -27.30
N LEU A 467 5.09 -9.14 -26.48
CA LEU A 467 5.36 -10.56 -26.29
C LEU A 467 4.14 -11.31 -25.73
N SER A 468 3.41 -10.71 -24.78
CA SER A 468 2.17 -11.26 -24.24
C SER A 468 1.11 -11.46 -25.33
N HIS A 469 0.98 -10.50 -26.24
CA HIS A 469 0.06 -10.58 -27.38
C HIS A 469 0.47 -11.68 -28.38
N ARG A 470 1.75 -11.75 -28.73
CA ARG A 470 2.29 -12.81 -29.62
C ARG A 470 2.09 -14.21 -29.04
N MET A 471 2.08 -14.33 -27.72
CA MET A 471 1.78 -15.57 -27.00
C MET A 471 0.27 -15.85 -26.86
N GLY A 472 -0.60 -14.97 -27.38
CA GLY A 472 -2.05 -15.11 -27.31
C GLY A 472 -2.65 -14.86 -25.91
N LEU A 473 -1.93 -14.19 -25.01
CA LEU A 473 -2.35 -13.97 -23.63
C LEU A 473 -3.17 -12.68 -23.45
N VAL A 474 -2.99 -11.71 -24.36
CA VAL A 474 -3.74 -10.44 -24.41
C VAL A 474 -4.10 -10.09 -25.85
N ASP A 475 -5.13 -9.26 -26.00
CA ASP A 475 -5.51 -8.72 -27.31
C ASP A 475 -4.59 -7.56 -27.74
N ALA A 476 -4.63 -7.22 -29.03
CA ALA A 476 -3.84 -6.12 -29.58
C ALA A 476 -4.24 -4.76 -28.97
N ALA A 477 -5.51 -4.59 -28.57
CA ALA A 477 -6.01 -3.38 -27.95
C ALA A 477 -5.31 -3.10 -26.60
N THR A 478 -5.08 -4.13 -25.79
CA THR A 478 -4.33 -4.02 -24.53
C THR A 478 -2.91 -3.53 -24.75
N VAL A 479 -2.21 -4.01 -25.78
CA VAL A 479 -0.85 -3.55 -26.13
C VAL A 479 -0.85 -2.08 -26.49
N VAL A 480 -1.82 -1.64 -27.32
CA VAL A 480 -1.96 -0.24 -27.73
C VAL A 480 -2.25 0.66 -26.53
N ARG A 481 -3.14 0.24 -25.61
CA ARG A 481 -3.44 0.97 -24.38
C ARG A 481 -2.19 1.19 -23.52
N LEU A 482 -1.46 0.12 -23.22
CA LEU A 482 -0.22 0.22 -22.43
C LEU A 482 0.82 1.10 -23.10
N ARG A 483 1.05 0.94 -24.42
CA ARG A 483 1.99 1.77 -25.18
C ARG A 483 1.61 3.25 -25.12
N ASN A 484 0.34 3.58 -25.34
CA ASN A 484 -0.14 4.95 -25.30
C ASN A 484 -0.01 5.56 -23.89
N LEU A 485 -0.27 4.76 -22.85
CA LEU A 485 -0.13 5.21 -21.48
C LEU A 485 1.33 5.50 -21.11
N VAL A 486 2.26 4.60 -21.48
CA VAL A 486 3.70 4.80 -21.28
C VAL A 486 4.17 6.05 -22.03
N ALA A 487 3.74 6.25 -23.28
CA ALA A 487 4.04 7.48 -24.03
C ALA A 487 3.49 8.74 -23.34
N ALA A 488 2.24 8.69 -22.86
CA ALA A 488 1.57 9.81 -22.18
C ALA A 488 2.23 10.16 -20.84
N ALA A 489 2.91 9.20 -20.21
CA ALA A 489 3.73 9.40 -19.02
C ALA A 489 5.09 10.06 -19.31
N GLY A 490 5.41 10.36 -20.57
CA GLY A 490 6.70 10.93 -20.97
C GLY A 490 7.82 9.89 -21.09
N LEU A 491 7.50 8.60 -21.15
CA LEU A 491 8.48 7.52 -21.18
C LEU A 491 8.77 7.02 -22.60
N PRO A 492 9.98 6.49 -22.88
CA PRO A 492 10.28 5.87 -24.15
C PRO A 492 9.41 4.63 -24.41
N VAL A 493 8.93 4.50 -25.64
CA VAL A 493 8.16 3.32 -26.13
C VAL A 493 8.88 2.58 -27.26
N LYS A 494 10.08 3.05 -27.63
CA LYS A 494 10.94 2.44 -28.62
C LYS A 494 12.27 2.11 -27.96
N ALA A 495 12.72 0.88 -28.09
CA ALA A 495 13.94 0.41 -27.49
C ALA A 495 15.16 0.84 -28.33
N PRO A 496 16.36 0.97 -27.74
CA PRO A 496 17.58 1.20 -28.50
C PRO A 496 17.96 -0.02 -29.35
N ASP A 497 18.61 0.23 -30.48
CA ASP A 497 19.24 -0.81 -31.29
C ASP A 497 20.60 -1.20 -30.70
N LEU A 498 20.60 -2.29 -29.92
CA LEU A 498 21.81 -2.92 -29.39
C LEU A 498 22.32 -4.03 -30.33
N GLY A 499 21.55 -4.40 -31.35
CA GLY A 499 21.72 -5.65 -32.09
C GLY A 499 21.24 -6.88 -31.31
N THR A 500 20.67 -7.86 -32.03
CA THR A 500 20.03 -9.05 -31.45
C THR A 500 20.94 -9.85 -30.51
N ALA A 501 22.23 -9.98 -30.84
CA ALA A 501 23.18 -10.75 -30.03
C ALA A 501 23.36 -10.13 -28.63
N GLN A 502 23.56 -8.81 -28.57
CA GLN A 502 23.74 -8.09 -27.31
C GLN A 502 22.46 -8.09 -26.46
N TRP A 503 21.29 -7.95 -27.11
CA TRP A 503 20.00 -8.09 -26.43
C TRP A 503 19.85 -9.45 -25.76
N LEU A 504 20.12 -10.53 -26.49
CA LEU A 504 20.02 -11.88 -25.94
C LEU A 504 20.98 -12.04 -24.77
N GLU A 505 22.26 -11.69 -24.94
CA GLU A 505 23.30 -11.75 -23.90
C GLU A 505 22.89 -10.98 -22.63
N ALA A 506 22.41 -9.74 -22.77
CA ALA A 506 22.01 -8.92 -21.64
C ALA A 506 20.80 -9.49 -20.89
N MET A 507 19.86 -10.13 -21.60
CA MET A 507 18.75 -10.87 -20.97
C MET A 507 19.19 -12.22 -20.37
N GLU A 508 20.38 -12.73 -20.69
CA GLU A 508 20.89 -13.98 -20.10
C GLU A 508 21.35 -13.84 -18.65
N VAL A 509 21.54 -12.63 -18.14
CA VAL A 509 21.87 -12.42 -16.72
C VAL A 509 20.76 -12.98 -15.81
N ASP A 510 19.50 -12.91 -16.26
CA ASP A 510 18.33 -13.54 -15.61
C ASP A 510 18.37 -15.09 -15.67
N LYS A 511 19.16 -15.71 -16.57
CA LYS A 511 19.28 -17.19 -16.67
C LYS A 511 20.01 -17.82 -15.48
N LYS A 512 20.83 -17.05 -14.75
CA LYS A 512 21.72 -17.59 -13.71
C LYS A 512 20.98 -18.08 -12.46
N ASN A 513 19.68 -17.77 -12.33
CA ASN A 513 18.94 -18.10 -11.12
C ASN A 513 18.23 -19.47 -11.17
N GLU A 514 17.65 -19.92 -12.29
CA GLU A 514 16.94 -21.22 -12.33
C GLU A 514 16.80 -21.84 -13.76
N GLY A 515 17.71 -22.73 -14.15
CA GLY A 515 17.40 -23.77 -15.16
C GLY A 515 17.56 -23.46 -16.67
N GLY A 516 18.27 -22.39 -17.06
CA GLY A 516 18.80 -22.24 -18.43
C GLY A 516 17.88 -21.58 -19.47
N ALA A 517 16.64 -21.23 -19.13
CA ALA A 517 15.72 -20.50 -19.99
C ALA A 517 15.22 -19.21 -19.32
N ILE A 518 15.05 -18.14 -20.11
CA ILE A 518 14.63 -16.83 -19.61
C ILE A 518 13.16 -16.90 -19.19
N LYS A 519 12.88 -16.56 -17.94
CA LYS A 519 11.52 -16.39 -17.41
C LYS A 519 11.09 -14.95 -17.63
N PHE A 520 9.94 -14.78 -18.26
CA PHE A 520 9.30 -13.47 -18.44
C PHE A 520 8.11 -13.34 -17.50
N ILE A 521 7.85 -12.11 -17.10
CA ILE A 521 6.58 -11.70 -16.51
C ILE A 521 5.76 -11.07 -17.63
N LEU A 522 4.60 -11.65 -17.92
CA LEU A 522 3.71 -11.27 -19.02
C LEU A 522 2.30 -10.98 -18.50
N LEU A 523 1.45 -10.33 -19.30
CA LEU A 523 0.05 -10.05 -18.96
C LEU A 523 -0.86 -11.19 -19.41
N ASN A 524 -1.90 -11.53 -18.63
CA ASN A 524 -2.85 -12.61 -18.93
C ASN A 524 -4.15 -12.56 -18.08
N PRO A 525 -5.13 -11.68 -18.32
CA PRO A 525 -5.11 -10.42 -19.07
C PRO A 525 -4.54 -9.25 -18.22
N LEU A 526 -4.89 -7.98 -18.51
CA LEU A 526 -4.60 -6.83 -17.65
C LEU A 526 -5.05 -7.09 -16.20
N GLY A 527 -4.20 -6.73 -15.22
CA GLY A 527 -4.42 -6.99 -13.80
C GLY A 527 -4.14 -8.43 -13.35
N ALA A 528 -3.68 -9.30 -14.27
CA ALA A 528 -3.35 -10.69 -13.97
C ALA A 528 -1.99 -11.06 -14.61
N PRO A 529 -0.90 -11.14 -13.84
CA PRO A 529 0.41 -11.41 -14.37
C PRO A 529 0.64 -12.92 -14.51
N LYS A 530 1.47 -13.31 -15.47
CA LYS A 530 1.87 -14.70 -15.69
C LYS A 530 3.39 -14.79 -15.80
N ILE A 531 3.96 -15.63 -14.96
CA ILE A 531 5.38 -16.01 -15.06
C ILE A 531 5.48 -17.18 -16.03
N THR A 532 6.20 -17.00 -17.14
CA THR A 532 6.34 -18.03 -18.17
C THR A 532 7.59 -17.83 -19.00
N ASN A 533 8.03 -18.89 -19.67
CA ASN A 533 9.06 -18.80 -20.70
C ASN A 533 8.37 -18.45 -22.04
N ALA A 534 9.15 -17.93 -22.99
CA ALA A 534 8.69 -17.61 -24.33
C ALA A 534 9.47 -18.39 -25.41
N PRO A 535 8.82 -18.85 -26.49
CA PRO A 535 9.53 -19.38 -27.66
C PRO A 535 10.49 -18.33 -28.24
N GLN A 536 11.69 -18.76 -28.63
CA GLN A 536 12.73 -17.87 -29.14
C GLN A 536 12.28 -17.09 -30.38
N GLU A 537 11.50 -17.71 -31.26
CA GLU A 537 10.94 -17.06 -32.45
C GLU A 537 10.08 -15.83 -32.10
N LEU A 538 9.20 -15.95 -31.09
CA LEU A 538 8.33 -14.85 -30.65
C LEU A 538 9.13 -13.74 -29.96
N LEU A 539 10.16 -14.11 -29.20
CA LEU A 539 11.08 -13.15 -28.59
C LEU A 539 11.83 -12.35 -29.67
N LEU A 540 12.40 -13.02 -30.67
CA LEU A 540 13.10 -12.35 -31.78
C LEU A 540 12.17 -11.44 -32.57
N ALA A 541 10.93 -11.87 -32.82
CA ALA A 541 9.93 -11.06 -33.49
C ALA A 541 9.51 -9.83 -32.64
N THR A 542 9.50 -9.96 -31.31
CA THR A 542 9.30 -8.83 -30.39
C THR A 542 10.46 -7.84 -30.51
N LEU A 543 11.71 -8.30 -30.40
CA LEU A 543 12.88 -7.43 -30.53
C LEU A 543 12.87 -6.65 -31.86
N ALA A 544 12.63 -7.34 -32.98
CA ALA A 544 12.59 -6.72 -34.30
C ALA A 544 11.49 -5.66 -34.46
N ALA A 545 10.40 -5.72 -33.68
CA ALA A 545 9.29 -4.77 -33.77
C ALA A 545 9.51 -3.49 -32.96
N HIS A 546 10.42 -3.49 -31.99
CA HIS A 546 10.63 -2.38 -31.04
C HIS A 546 12.01 -1.72 -31.14
N ILE A 547 12.92 -2.29 -31.92
CA ILE A 547 14.27 -1.75 -32.21
C ILE A 547 14.25 -0.69 -33.32
#